data_AF-A0A355AY55-F1
#
_entry.id   AF-A0A355AY55-F1
#
_cell.length_a   1.000
_cell.length_b   1.000
_cell.length_c   1.000
_cell.angle_alpha   90.00
_cell.angle_beta   90.00
_cell.angle_gamma   90.00
#
_symmetry.space_group_name_H-M   'P 1'
#
loop_
_entity.id
_entity.type
_entity.pdbx_description
1 polymer ?
#
loop_
_entity_poly.entity_id
_entity_poly.type
_entity_poly.pdbx_seq_one_letter_code
_entity_poly.pdbx_strand_id
1 'polypeptide(L)'
;MPVVKTVGGQAEAAVLKGRLEAEDIPVHLSYDSAGAVYGFSSTHLGRVDIMVPKAFESAARFICGTETDTGPASTDPPPDPGGNEAA
;
A
#
# COMPACT_ATOMS: atom_id res chain seq x y z
N MET A 1 -16.13 0.13 -1.98
CA MET A 1 -15.06 1.09 -2.36
C MET A 1 -13.74 0.33 -2.26
N PRO A 2 -13.03 0.09 -3.37
CA PRO A 2 -11.73 -0.62 -3.34
C PRO A 2 -10.65 0.15 -2.57
N VAL A 3 -9.75 -0.59 -1.91
CA VAL A 3 -8.53 -0.05 -1.28
C VAL A 3 -7.44 0.04 -2.35
N VAL A 4 -6.87 1.24 -2.55
CA VAL A 4 -5.83 1.46 -3.57
C VAL A 4 -4.41 1.40 -3.01
N LYS A 5 -4.22 1.88 -1.77
CA LYS A 5 -2.92 1.94 -1.09
C LYS A 5 -3.13 1.94 0.42
N THR A 6 -2.19 1.37 1.15
CA THR A 6 -2.19 1.27 2.61
C THR A 6 -0.91 1.89 3.15
N VAL A 7 -1.02 2.80 4.10
CA VAL A 7 0.11 3.57 4.63
C VAL A 7 0.24 3.42 6.15
N GLY A 8 1.46 3.58 6.65
CA GLY A 8 1.82 3.39 8.06
C GLY A 8 1.76 4.66 8.91
N GLY A 9 0.79 5.55 8.65
CA GLY A 9 0.63 6.76 9.44
C GLY A 9 -0.39 7.76 8.91
N GLN A 10 -0.94 8.56 9.84
CA GLN A 10 -1.92 9.62 9.56
C GLN A 10 -1.37 10.70 8.62
N ALA A 11 -0.10 11.09 8.82
CA ALA A 11 0.53 12.16 8.06
C ALA A 11 0.64 11.79 6.57
N GLU A 12 1.15 10.60 6.27
CA GLU A 12 1.28 10.11 4.90
C GLU A 12 -0.09 9.94 4.23
N ALA A 13 -1.08 9.42 4.98
CA ALA A 13 -2.46 9.30 4.49
C ALA A 13 -3.08 10.67 4.14
N ALA A 14 -2.86 11.68 4.98
CA ALA A 14 -3.37 13.03 4.75
C ALA A 14 -2.75 13.70 3.52
N VAL A 15 -1.45 13.47 3.27
CA VAL A 15 -0.76 13.97 2.07
C VAL A 15 -1.36 13.33 0.80
N LEU A 16 -1.54 12.01 0.80
CA LEU A 16 -2.14 11.30 -0.34
C LEU A 16 -3.60 11.69 -0.54
N LYS A 17 -4.36 11.87 0.54
CA LYS A 17 -5.73 12.40 0.52
C LYS A 17 -5.78 13.75 -0.19
N GLY A 18 -4.92 14.68 0.21
CA GLY A 18 -4.86 16.01 -0.38
C GLY A 18 -4.51 16.00 -1.87
N ARG A 19 -3.60 15.11 -2.31
CA ARG A 19 -3.27 14.96 -3.74
C ARG A 19 -4.45 14.47 -4.56
N LEU A 20 -5.17 13.47 -4.06
CA LEU A 20 -6.34 12.90 -4.74
C LEU A 20 -7.52 13.89 -4.75
N GLU A 21 -7.77 14.58 -3.64
CA GLU A 21 -8.82 15.62 -3.56
C GLU A 21 -8.51 16.80 -4.49
N ALA A 22 -7.24 17.14 -4.71
CA ALA A 22 -6.84 18.18 -5.66
C ALA A 22 -7.16 17.81 -7.13
N GLU A 23 -7.30 16.52 -7.44
CA GLU A 23 -7.73 16.03 -8.77
C GLU A 23 -9.24 15.76 -8.83
N ASP A 24 -10.02 16.28 -7.88
CA ASP A 24 -11.47 16.08 -7.75
C ASP A 24 -11.85 14.60 -7.50
N ILE A 25 -10.93 13.80 -6.97
CA ILE A 25 -11.15 12.38 -6.68
C ILE A 25 -11.61 12.21 -5.22
N PRO A 26 -12.81 11.66 -4.98
CA PRO A 26 -13.32 11.46 -3.63
C PRO A 26 -12.52 10.41 -2.83
N VAL A 27 -11.87 10.93 -1.79
CA VAL A 27 -11.05 10.32 -0.74
C VAL A 27 -11.72 9.67 0.47
N HIS A 28 -11.67 8.36 0.72
CA HIS A 28 -11.92 7.83 2.06
C HIS A 28 -10.67 7.27 2.73
N LEU A 29 -10.33 7.79 3.91
CA LEU A 29 -9.31 7.22 4.78
C LEU A 29 -9.98 6.35 5.83
N SER A 30 -9.62 5.07 5.87
CA SER A 30 -10.07 4.14 6.90
C SER A 30 -8.94 3.89 7.88
N TYR A 31 -9.17 4.25 9.14
CA TYR A 31 -8.21 4.10 10.21
C TYR A 31 -8.49 2.84 11.00
N ASP A 32 -7.59 1.86 10.93
CA ASP A 32 -7.69 0.71 11.81
C ASP A 32 -7.16 1.11 13.20
N SER A 33 -8.09 1.34 14.13
CA SER A 33 -7.79 1.82 15.48
C SER A 33 -7.37 0.70 16.44
N ALA A 34 -6.96 -0.47 15.95
CA ALA A 34 -6.55 -1.59 16.80
C ALA A 34 -5.09 -1.50 17.33
N GLY A 35 -4.34 -0.45 16.98
CA GLY A 35 -2.93 -0.31 17.37
C GLY A 35 -2.66 0.23 18.78
N ALA A 36 -3.68 0.70 19.51
CA ALA A 36 -3.48 1.35 20.82
C ALA A 36 -3.36 0.37 22.01
N VAL A 37 -3.63 -0.92 21.82
CA VAL A 37 -3.74 -1.89 22.94
C VAL A 37 -2.47 -2.71 23.16
N TYR A 38 -1.63 -2.92 22.14
CA TYR A 38 -0.39 -3.71 22.28
C TYR A 38 0.83 -2.83 22.04
N GLY A 39 1.31 -2.20 23.12
CA GLY A 39 2.61 -1.56 23.14
C GLY A 39 3.72 -2.60 23.06
N PHE A 40 4.23 -2.90 21.87
CA PHE A 40 5.58 -3.42 21.70
C PHE A 40 6.11 -3.23 20.27
N SER A 41 7.32 -2.68 20.18
CA SER A 41 8.18 -2.52 19.00
C SER A 41 7.65 -1.69 17.83
N SER A 42 8.00 -0.40 17.88
CA SER A 42 8.49 0.41 16.76
C SER A 42 8.53 -0.29 15.38
N THR A 43 7.45 -0.14 14.62
CA THR A 43 7.33 -0.10 13.13
C THR A 43 5.95 -0.65 12.75
N HIS A 44 4.85 0.09 13.01
CA HIS A 44 3.51 -0.01 12.37
C HIS A 44 2.48 0.80 13.19
N LEU A 45 2.74 2.08 13.43
CA LEU A 45 1.82 2.99 14.11
C LEU A 45 0.64 3.34 13.20
N GLY A 46 -0.50 2.69 13.40
CA GLY A 46 -1.79 3.08 12.81
C GLY A 46 -1.83 2.92 11.30
N ARG A 47 -2.16 1.70 10.84
CA ARG A 47 -2.40 1.43 9.43
C ARG A 47 -3.61 2.23 8.94
N VAL A 48 -3.43 2.92 7.83
CA VAL A 48 -4.47 3.69 7.17
C VAL A 48 -4.68 3.17 5.76
N ASP A 49 -5.90 2.75 5.47
CA ASP A 49 -6.29 2.29 4.14
C ASP A 49 -6.91 3.44 3.35
N ILE A 50 -6.36 3.70 2.17
CA ILE A 50 -6.84 4.71 1.24
C ILE A 50 -7.83 4.04 0.29
N MET A 51 -9.08 4.48 0.38
CA MET A 51 -10.22 3.93 -0.36
C MET A 51 -10.78 4.97 -1.31
N VAL A 52 -11.07 4.55 -2.54
CA VAL A 52 -11.70 5.40 -3.56
C VAL A 52 -12.89 4.69 -4.21
N PRO A 53 -13.82 5.39 -4.86
CA PRO A 53 -14.84 4.73 -5.66
C PRO A 53 -14.22 3.99 -6.83
N LYS A 54 -14.85 2.88 -7.24
CA LYS A 54 -14.36 2.01 -8.32
C LYS A 54 -14.16 2.77 -9.64
N ALA A 55 -14.93 3.83 -9.88
CA ALA A 55 -14.81 4.69 -11.06
C ALA A 55 -13.44 5.40 -11.16
N PHE A 56 -12.81 5.69 -10.02
CA PHE A 56 -11.54 6.41 -9.94
C PHE A 56 -10.36 5.53 -9.51
N GLU A 57 -10.58 4.21 -9.38
CA GLU A 57 -9.55 3.26 -8.93
C GLU A 57 -8.28 3.35 -9.78
N SER A 58 -8.41 3.36 -11.11
CA SER A 58 -7.27 3.47 -12.02
C SER A 58 -6.51 4.79 -11.87
N ALA A 59 -7.23 5.91 -11.79
CA ALA A 59 -6.62 7.24 -11.63
C ALA A 59 -5.90 7.34 -10.29
N ALA A 60 -6.57 6.95 -9.20
CA ALA A 60 -5.99 6.97 -7.86
C ALA A 60 -4.76 6.06 -7.75
N ARG A 61 -4.80 4.87 -8.34
CA ARG A 61 -3.66 3.95 -8.38
C ARG A 61 -2.48 4.53 -9.17
N PHE A 62 -2.76 5.28 -10.24
CA PHE A 62 -1.72 6.01 -10.97
C PHE A 62 -1.09 7.09 -10.08
N ILE A 63 -1.89 7.96 -9.48
CA ILE A 63 -1.43 9.08 -8.63
C ILE A 63 -0.67 8.60 -7.39
N CYS A 64 -1.13 7.52 -6.76
CA CYS A 64 -0.47 6.91 -5.61
C CYS A 64 0.79 6.09 -5.98
N GLY A 65 0.94 5.72 -7.25
CA GLY A 65 1.99 4.82 -7.77
C GLY A 65 3.22 5.53 -8.36
N THR A 66 3.23 6.86 -8.48
CA THR A 66 4.34 7.57 -9.15
C THR A 66 5.58 7.79 -8.27
N GLU A 67 5.50 7.61 -6.95
CA GLU A 67 6.63 7.89 -6.05
C GLU A 67 6.71 6.87 -4.90
N THR A 68 6.98 5.61 -5.22
CA THR A 68 7.84 4.77 -4.37
C THR A 68 8.35 3.60 -5.19
N ASP A 69 9.59 3.74 -5.65
CA ASP A 69 10.52 2.64 -5.75
C ASP A 69 10.57 1.96 -4.36
N THR A 70 9.71 0.96 -4.16
CA THR A 70 10.02 -0.11 -3.21
C THR A 70 10.21 -1.32 -4.10
N GLY A 71 11.49 -1.65 -4.29
CA GLY A 71 11.98 -2.67 -5.20
C GLY A 71 11.28 -4.03 -5.07
N PRO A 72 11.49 -4.91 -6.06
CA PRO A 72 10.91 -6.24 -6.05
C PRO A 72 11.26 -6.90 -4.73
N ALA A 73 10.25 -7.41 -4.02
CA ALA A 73 10.47 -8.37 -2.97
C ALA A 73 11.13 -9.60 -3.60
N SER A 74 12.46 -9.59 -3.67
CA SER A 74 13.26 -10.81 -3.79
C SER A 74 12.92 -11.69 -2.61
N THR A 75 12.31 -12.84 -2.89
CA THR A 75 12.46 -14.19 -2.29
C THR A 75 11.25 -14.96 -2.82
N ASP A 76 11.34 -15.72 -3.91
CA ASP A 76 12.09 -16.96 -4.04
C ASP A 76 12.33 -17.25 -5.54
N PRO A 77 13.54 -17.67 -5.97
CA PRO A 77 13.75 -18.16 -7.33
C PRO A 77 12.88 -19.41 -7.59
N PRO A 78 12.45 -19.66 -8.84
CA PRO A 78 11.73 -20.90 -9.16
C PRO A 78 12.58 -22.11 -8.72
N PRO A 79 11.97 -23.17 -8.11
CA PRO A 79 12.68 -24.41 -7.91
C PRO A 79 13.13 -24.93 -9.27
N ASP A 80 14.45 -25.12 -9.41
CA ASP A 80 15.09 -25.65 -10.60
C ASP A 80 14.37 -26.93 -11.05
N PRO A 81 13.80 -26.98 -12.27
CA PRO A 81 13.30 -28.22 -12.83
C PRO A 81 14.51 -29.09 -13.16
N GLY A 82 14.78 -30.06 -12.27
CA GLY A 82 15.97 -30.90 -12.33
C GLY A 82 16.25 -31.50 -13.70
N GLY A 83 17.55 -31.59 -14.03
CA GLY A 83 18.03 -32.33 -15.18
C GLY A 83 19.55 -32.27 -15.36
N ASN A 84 20.18 -33.46 -15.25
CA ASN A 84 21.57 -33.82 -15.54
C ASN A 84 22.57 -33.48 -14.41
N GLU A 85 23.46 -34.36 -13.93
CA GLU A 85 24.55 -35.09 -14.60
C GLU A 85 24.77 -36.44 -13.86
N ALA A 86 24.67 -37.62 -14.48
CA ALA A 86 25.71 -38.29 -15.26
C ALA A 86 27.11 -38.32 -14.58
N ALA A 87 27.40 -39.38 -13.81
CA ALA A 87 28.73 -39.95 -13.61
C ALA A 87 28.62 -41.40 -13.10
#